data_AF-R7TBL9-F1
#
_entry.id   AF-R7TBL9-F1
#
_cell.length_a   1.000
_cell.length_b   1.000
_cell.length_c   1.000
_cell.angle_alpha   90.00
_cell.angle_beta   90.00
_cell.angle_gamma   90.00
#
_symmetry.space_group_name_H-M   'P 1'
#
loop_
_entity.id
_entity.type
_entity.pdbx_description
1 polymer ?
#
loop_
_entity_poly.entity_id
_entity_poly.type
_entity_poly.pdbx_seq_one_letter_code
_entity_poly.pdbx_strand_id
1 'polypeptide(L)'
;MSHSSGQDNLLLILNQYETAFKIRESGCDVITFQEVRSDEDRNQLHELRSLLPQYKWLSFAVAHDVDIMDGVYIRHWQREGIGILSRYPIESQSVQRLTYTKGPDSNRRIALHVNIAFPDPGIIHFVIVHLSYDRYQQCGNMHDILQSEQTQKSEYLVILGDFNAYPDFEGPFQLFNSSSWDSNNPCIRKNRRLNFLKHLRPLSDAWRLSGIKGGNTFSNMPAPGMVSRPDRIFVSANLAIAGAELMGDGHAYKSRFLYHILWHRVGRVIDVMRDSWLGQRGRSCVHDCGPHASCRCGVCVGGNGDQNVCMLPDCAECSAVQYNFYCLAIIVLITLSVQLIYGALQVLLTLNDQSKKNRSSAEKETGIFGSCCLCDPELYRSINARIRRHRRSLLCRIWPFLLLPPMVLVMVTVLLLCLYVAIVMFVFKDAFDDVSSVLPEEFFPSDHLMLSVLIHKQ
;
A
#
# COMPACT_ATOMS: atom_id res chain seq x y z
N MET A 1 -12.56 -5.87 -24.96
CA MET A 1 -11.62 -6.71 -24.18
C MET A 1 -10.84 -5.78 -23.27
N SER A 2 -11.38 -5.58 -22.07
CA SER A 2 -10.90 -4.69 -21.01
C SER A 2 -9.95 -5.47 -20.11
N HIS A 3 -8.65 -5.30 -20.30
CA HIS A 3 -7.61 -5.97 -19.51
C HIS A 3 -6.63 -4.97 -18.87
N SER A 4 -7.09 -3.78 -18.47
CA SER A 4 -6.21 -2.73 -17.93
C SER A 4 -6.57 -2.16 -16.55
N SER A 5 -7.48 -2.77 -15.77
CA SER A 5 -7.84 -2.27 -14.43
C SER A 5 -7.21 -3.04 -13.26
N GLY A 6 -6.28 -3.96 -13.53
CA GLY A 6 -5.71 -4.87 -12.54
C GLY A 6 -4.43 -4.39 -11.84
N GLN A 7 -3.69 -3.46 -12.44
CA GLN A 7 -2.37 -3.02 -11.94
C GLN A 7 -2.40 -1.80 -11.01
N ASP A 8 -3.47 -0.98 -11.05
CA ASP A 8 -3.64 0.16 -10.14
C ASP A 8 -3.84 -0.25 -8.67
N ASN A 9 -4.00 -1.55 -8.39
CA ASN A 9 -4.43 -2.05 -7.09
C ASN A 9 -3.40 -2.89 -6.35
N LEU A 10 -2.17 -3.15 -6.82
CA LEU A 10 -1.31 -4.10 -6.09
C LEU A 10 -0.93 -3.59 -4.69
N LEU A 11 -0.55 -2.31 -4.53
CA LEU A 11 -0.28 -1.75 -3.20
C LEU A 11 -1.55 -1.66 -2.34
N LEU A 12 -2.67 -1.29 -2.94
CA LEU A 12 -3.98 -1.25 -2.27
C LEU A 12 -4.44 -2.65 -1.82
N ILE A 13 -4.19 -3.66 -2.64
CA ILE A 13 -4.45 -5.09 -2.36
C ILE A 13 -3.51 -5.58 -1.27
N LEU A 14 -2.21 -5.31 -1.35
CA LEU A 14 -1.24 -5.70 -0.33
C LEU A 14 -1.57 -5.07 1.02
N ASN A 15 -1.94 -3.78 1.01
CA ASN A 15 -2.44 -3.08 2.19
C ASN A 15 -3.72 -3.74 2.72
N GLN A 16 -4.68 -4.09 1.87
CA GLN A 16 -5.89 -4.80 2.28
C GLN A 16 -5.60 -6.18 2.88
N TYR A 17 -4.66 -6.95 2.33
CA TYR A 17 -4.27 -8.27 2.87
C TYR A 17 -3.56 -8.15 4.21
N GLU A 18 -2.68 -7.17 4.38
CA GLU A 18 -2.00 -6.91 5.66
C GLU A 18 -2.98 -6.40 6.72
N THR A 19 -3.87 -5.48 6.35
CA THR A 19 -4.96 -5.02 7.22
C THR A 19 -5.86 -6.19 7.62
N ALA A 20 -6.27 -7.04 6.67
CA ALA A 20 -7.05 -8.23 6.97
C ALA A 20 -6.29 -9.22 7.88
N PHE A 21 -4.98 -9.36 7.70
CA PHE A 21 -4.14 -10.18 8.56
C PHE A 21 -4.14 -9.65 10.01
N LYS A 22 -3.87 -8.35 10.21
CA LYS A 22 -3.89 -7.73 11.54
C LYS A 22 -5.23 -7.85 12.24
N ILE A 23 -6.31 -7.64 11.49
CA ILE A 23 -7.68 -7.78 11.99
C ILE A 23 -7.97 -9.21 12.46
N ARG A 24 -7.47 -10.22 11.75
CA ARG A 24 -7.60 -11.61 12.19
C ARG A 24 -6.81 -11.88 13.46
N GLU A 25 -5.57 -11.41 13.51
CA GLU A 25 -4.68 -11.61 14.67
C GLU A 25 -5.19 -10.90 15.93
N SER A 26 -5.80 -9.72 15.81
CA SER A 26 -6.28 -8.97 16.97
C SER A 26 -7.51 -9.56 17.64
N GLY A 27 -8.24 -10.43 16.95
CA GLY A 27 -9.48 -10.98 17.46
C GLY A 27 -10.61 -9.96 17.70
N CYS A 28 -10.45 -8.70 17.30
CA CYS A 28 -11.40 -7.61 17.57
C CYS A 28 -12.80 -7.92 17.05
N ASP A 29 -13.84 -7.61 17.80
CA ASP A 29 -15.22 -7.89 17.39
C ASP A 29 -15.84 -6.80 16.51
N VAL A 30 -15.42 -5.55 16.73
CA VAL A 30 -15.83 -4.36 16.01
C VAL A 30 -14.60 -3.57 15.62
N ILE A 31 -14.53 -3.11 14.38
CA ILE A 31 -13.37 -2.44 13.81
C ILE A 31 -13.84 -1.25 12.98
N THR A 32 -13.23 -0.10 13.19
CA THR A 32 -13.59 1.15 12.52
C THR A 32 -12.47 1.64 11.64
N PHE A 33 -12.81 2.35 10.57
CA PHE A 33 -11.88 2.82 9.56
C PHE A 33 -12.17 4.28 9.22
N GLN A 34 -11.11 5.06 9.13
CA GLN A 34 -11.10 6.40 8.57
C GLN A 34 -10.46 6.34 7.17
N GLU A 35 -10.66 7.39 6.38
CA GLU A 35 -10.09 7.55 5.04
C GLU A 35 -10.40 6.40 4.06
N VAL A 36 -11.55 5.75 4.23
CA VAL A 36 -11.96 4.64 3.36
C VAL A 36 -12.32 5.20 1.98
N ARG A 37 -11.56 4.82 0.96
CA ARG A 37 -11.80 5.24 -0.42
C ARG A 37 -12.95 4.46 -1.06
N SER A 38 -13.67 5.13 -1.95
CA SER A 38 -14.77 4.57 -2.72
C SER A 38 -14.90 5.20 -4.11
N ASP A 39 -15.54 4.44 -4.99
CA ASP A 39 -16.06 4.84 -6.30
C ASP A 39 -17.58 4.57 -6.35
N GLU A 40 -18.21 4.74 -7.51
CA GLU A 40 -19.66 4.48 -7.69
C GLU A 40 -20.08 3.07 -7.32
N ASP A 41 -19.29 2.06 -7.71
CA ASP A 41 -19.70 0.65 -7.60
C ASP A 41 -18.90 -0.14 -6.55
N ARG A 42 -17.90 0.47 -5.90
CA ARG A 42 -16.99 -0.23 -4.99
C ARG A 42 -16.46 0.66 -3.89
N ASN A 43 -16.09 0.05 -2.76
CA ASN A 43 -15.33 0.71 -1.71
C ASN A 43 -14.34 -0.27 -1.06
N GLN A 44 -13.26 0.28 -0.48
CA GLN A 44 -12.19 -0.53 0.12
C GLN A 44 -12.70 -1.40 1.28
N LEU A 45 -13.76 -0.96 1.98
CA LEU A 45 -14.34 -1.71 3.10
C LEU A 45 -15.06 -2.98 2.66
N HIS A 46 -15.80 -2.92 1.54
CA HIS A 46 -16.45 -4.08 0.93
C HIS A 46 -15.42 -5.09 0.42
N GLU A 47 -14.33 -4.61 -0.17
CA GLU A 47 -13.21 -5.45 -0.59
C GLU A 47 -12.52 -6.10 0.61
N LEU A 48 -12.25 -5.34 1.66
CA LEU A 48 -11.65 -5.84 2.89
C LEU A 48 -12.54 -6.91 3.56
N ARG A 49 -13.87 -6.70 3.59
CA ARG A 49 -14.83 -7.68 4.10
C ARG A 49 -14.74 -9.03 3.37
N SER A 50 -14.44 -9.03 2.06
CA SER A 50 -14.28 -10.27 1.30
C SER A 50 -13.14 -11.16 1.82
N LEU A 51 -12.15 -10.58 2.51
CA LEU A 51 -11.01 -11.25 3.14
C LEU A 51 -11.29 -11.65 4.61
N LEU A 52 -12.44 -11.24 5.14
CA LEU A 52 -12.81 -11.25 6.56
C LEU A 52 -14.25 -11.78 6.77
N PRO A 53 -14.52 -13.05 6.40
CA PRO A 53 -15.88 -13.60 6.35
C PRO A 53 -16.62 -13.61 7.71
N GLN A 54 -15.89 -13.51 8.83
CA GLN A 54 -16.46 -13.41 10.16
C GLN A 54 -17.12 -12.05 10.46
N TYR A 55 -16.76 -10.99 9.73
CA TYR A 55 -17.35 -9.65 9.88
C TYR A 55 -18.49 -9.49 8.87
N LYS A 56 -19.64 -10.07 9.19
CA LYS A 56 -20.80 -10.11 8.29
C LYS A 56 -21.45 -8.74 8.11
N TRP A 57 -21.34 -7.89 9.12
CA TRP A 57 -22.04 -6.61 9.19
C TRP A 57 -21.08 -5.47 8.86
N LEU A 58 -21.53 -4.57 8.01
CA LEU A 58 -20.74 -3.47 7.47
C LEU A 58 -21.61 -2.21 7.37
N SER A 59 -21.03 -1.07 7.72
CA SER A 59 -21.59 0.24 7.43
C SER A 59 -20.49 1.15 6.90
N PHE A 60 -20.81 1.93 5.87
CA PHE A 60 -19.92 2.89 5.24
C PHE A 60 -20.68 4.16 4.88
N ALA A 61 -20.08 5.32 5.16
CA ALA A 61 -20.63 6.61 4.83
C ALA A 61 -19.57 7.49 4.17
N VAL A 62 -19.90 8.03 2.99
CA VAL A 62 -19.06 9.02 2.28
C VAL A 62 -19.11 10.34 3.03
N ALA A 63 -17.93 10.90 3.29
CA ALA A 63 -17.76 12.20 3.95
C ALA A 63 -17.65 13.34 2.93
N HIS A 64 -16.80 13.16 1.91
CA HIS A 64 -16.55 14.14 0.87
C HIS A 64 -16.00 13.49 -0.40
N ASP A 65 -16.05 14.25 -1.50
CA ASP A 65 -15.27 13.97 -2.69
C ASP A 65 -13.84 14.45 -2.46
N VAL A 66 -12.88 13.66 -2.90
CA VAL A 66 -11.45 13.89 -2.74
C VAL A 66 -11.05 15.00 -3.70
N ASP A 67 -10.34 16.00 -3.19
CA ASP A 67 -9.78 17.06 -4.03
C ASP A 67 -8.81 16.44 -5.05
N ILE A 68 -9.21 16.42 -6.32
CA ILE A 68 -8.37 15.93 -7.41
C ILE A 68 -7.40 17.05 -7.77
N MET A 69 -6.11 16.79 -7.63
CA MET A 69 -5.06 17.71 -8.07
C MET A 69 -5.25 18.10 -9.54
N ASP A 70 -5.05 19.39 -9.84
CA ASP A 70 -5.19 19.90 -11.20
C ASP A 70 -4.28 19.12 -12.18
N GLY A 71 -4.87 18.65 -13.27
CA GLY A 71 -4.16 17.93 -14.32
C GLY A 71 -3.89 16.46 -14.05
N VAL A 72 -4.46 15.82 -13.01
CA VAL A 72 -4.45 14.35 -12.89
C VAL A 72 -5.40 13.74 -13.92
N TYR A 73 -4.90 12.80 -14.73
CA TYR A 73 -5.68 12.17 -15.82
C TYR A 73 -6.45 10.91 -15.39
N ILE A 74 -6.12 10.31 -14.24
CA ILE A 74 -6.77 9.09 -13.72
C ILE A 74 -7.91 9.47 -12.75
N ARG A 75 -9.08 8.83 -12.91
CA ARG A 75 -10.32 9.16 -12.17
C ARG A 75 -10.92 7.93 -11.45
N HIS A 76 -10.26 7.47 -10.41
CA HIS A 76 -10.75 6.40 -9.52
C HIS A 76 -10.47 6.77 -8.06
N TRP A 77 -11.23 6.15 -7.15
CA TRP A 77 -11.17 6.35 -5.70
C TRP A 77 -11.44 7.79 -5.26
N GLN A 78 -12.40 8.44 -5.93
CA GLN A 78 -12.67 9.88 -5.82
C GLN A 78 -13.49 10.29 -4.60
N ARG A 79 -13.92 9.32 -3.77
CA ARG A 79 -14.68 9.59 -2.55
C ARG A 79 -13.98 8.99 -1.36
N GLU A 80 -14.03 9.71 -0.25
CA GLU A 80 -13.48 9.28 1.02
C GLU A 80 -14.58 9.26 2.09
N GLY A 81 -14.51 8.31 3.02
CA GLY A 81 -15.51 8.15 4.05
C GLY A 81 -15.03 7.43 5.30
N ILE A 82 -15.99 7.13 6.15
CA ILE A 82 -15.81 6.43 7.43
C ILE A 82 -16.55 5.10 7.36
N GLY A 83 -15.94 4.06 7.90
CA GLY A 83 -16.43 2.69 7.85
C GLY A 83 -16.38 1.96 9.17
N ILE A 84 -17.21 0.92 9.30
CA ILE A 84 -17.19 -0.03 10.41
C ILE A 84 -17.46 -1.45 9.91
N LEU A 85 -16.74 -2.41 10.46
CA LEU A 85 -16.96 -3.85 10.33
C LEU A 85 -17.32 -4.42 11.70
N SER A 86 -18.29 -5.34 11.72
CA SER A 86 -18.74 -5.97 12.95
C SER A 86 -19.04 -7.46 12.76
N ARG A 87 -18.66 -8.25 13.76
CA ARG A 87 -19.11 -9.65 13.89
C ARG A 87 -20.56 -9.74 14.37
N TYR A 88 -21.05 -8.70 15.03
CA TYR A 88 -22.38 -8.59 15.62
C TYR A 88 -23.33 -7.72 14.78
N PRO A 89 -24.66 -7.95 14.85
CA PRO A 89 -25.64 -7.20 14.06
C PRO A 89 -25.59 -5.68 14.25
N ILE A 90 -25.62 -4.96 13.12
CA ILE A 90 -25.84 -3.52 13.08
C ILE A 90 -27.36 -3.29 13.01
N GLU A 91 -27.95 -2.76 14.08
CA GLU A 91 -29.39 -2.53 14.20
C GLU A 91 -29.83 -1.25 13.48
N SER A 92 -29.01 -0.21 13.59
CA SER A 92 -29.29 1.07 12.97
C SER A 92 -28.02 1.85 12.72
N GLN A 93 -28.05 2.69 11.68
CA GLN A 93 -26.97 3.61 11.35
C GLN A 93 -27.53 5.00 11.02
N SER A 94 -26.79 6.04 11.36
CA SER A 94 -27.09 7.41 10.92
C SER A 94 -25.81 8.22 10.74
N VAL A 95 -25.85 9.18 9.82
CA VAL A 95 -24.70 10.05 9.54
C VAL A 95 -25.01 11.45 10.04
N GLN A 96 -24.16 11.96 10.93
CA GLN A 96 -24.16 13.35 11.34
C GLN A 96 -23.14 14.12 10.51
N ARG A 97 -23.59 15.15 9.78
CA ARG A 97 -22.68 16.10 9.13
C ARG A 97 -22.13 17.05 10.19
N LEU A 98 -20.81 17.22 10.22
CA LEU A 98 -20.16 18.13 11.15
C LEU A 98 -20.01 19.52 10.53
N THR A 99 -20.02 20.55 11.36
CA THR A 99 -19.90 21.94 10.93
C THR A 99 -18.60 22.16 10.16
N TYR A 100 -18.72 22.63 8.93
CA TYR A 100 -17.60 23.04 8.10
C TYR A 100 -17.46 24.56 8.15
N THR A 101 -16.24 25.04 8.35
CA THR A 101 -15.93 26.47 8.20
C THR A 101 -14.71 26.64 7.31
N LYS A 102 -14.80 27.49 6.30
CA LYS A 102 -13.72 27.72 5.34
C LYS A 102 -12.41 28.01 6.09
N GLY A 103 -11.39 27.20 5.82
CA GLY A 103 -10.11 27.23 6.51
C GLY A 103 -9.06 26.38 5.78
N PRO A 104 -7.95 26.06 6.44
CA PRO A 104 -6.88 25.24 5.87
C PRO A 104 -7.33 23.83 5.48
N ASP A 105 -8.24 23.24 6.26
CA ASP A 105 -8.88 21.95 5.93
C ASP A 105 -10.11 22.20 5.04
N SER A 106 -10.02 21.77 3.78
CA SER A 106 -11.12 21.82 2.80
C SER A 106 -12.10 20.66 2.94
N ASN A 107 -11.71 19.59 3.64
CA ASN A 107 -12.46 18.35 3.67
C ASN A 107 -13.70 18.47 4.57
N ARG A 108 -14.84 17.98 4.06
CA ARG A 108 -16.05 17.88 4.88
C ARG A 108 -15.95 16.65 5.78
N ARG A 109 -16.26 16.84 7.05
CA ARG A 109 -16.18 15.81 8.10
C ARG A 109 -17.58 15.32 8.48
N ILE A 110 -17.68 14.05 8.86
CA ILE A 110 -18.91 13.41 9.34
C ILE A 110 -18.61 12.64 10.63
N ALA A 111 -19.64 12.38 11.43
CA ALA A 111 -19.65 11.33 12.44
C ALA A 111 -20.63 10.23 12.00
N LEU A 112 -20.17 8.98 12.04
CA LEU A 112 -20.99 7.82 11.72
C LEU A 112 -21.47 7.19 13.04
N HIS A 113 -22.78 7.24 13.27
CA HIS A 113 -23.42 6.65 14.45
C HIS A 113 -23.95 5.27 14.09
N VAL A 114 -23.60 4.26 14.89
CA VAL A 114 -23.94 2.86 14.63
C VAL A 114 -24.32 2.18 15.94
N ASN A 115 -25.51 1.61 15.99
CA ASN A 115 -25.95 0.78 17.10
C ASN A 115 -25.71 -0.69 16.76
N ILE A 116 -24.93 -1.36 17.62
CA ILE A 116 -24.57 -2.76 17.44
C ILE A 116 -25.15 -3.58 18.58
N ALA A 117 -25.86 -4.67 18.26
CA ALA A 117 -26.47 -5.55 19.22
C ALA A 117 -25.51 -6.68 19.64
N PHE A 118 -25.13 -6.67 20.91
CA PHE A 118 -24.34 -7.73 21.56
C PHE A 118 -25.24 -8.59 22.46
N PRO A 119 -24.89 -9.87 22.70
CA PRO A 119 -25.60 -10.71 23.67
C PRO A 119 -25.62 -10.11 25.10
N ASP A 120 -24.52 -9.49 25.52
CA ASP A 120 -24.34 -8.72 26.75
C ASP A 120 -23.27 -7.66 26.42
N PRO A 121 -23.48 -6.34 26.65
CA PRO A 121 -24.54 -5.68 27.43
C PRO A 121 -25.87 -5.40 26.73
N GLY A 122 -26.07 -5.88 25.49
CA GLY A 122 -27.19 -5.47 24.64
C GLY A 122 -26.69 -4.48 23.57
N ILE A 123 -27.34 -3.32 23.44
CA ILE A 123 -26.98 -2.36 22.40
C ILE A 123 -25.85 -1.44 22.89
N ILE A 124 -24.76 -1.40 22.13
CA ILE A 124 -23.68 -0.41 22.30
C ILE A 124 -23.76 0.58 21.14
N HIS A 125 -23.74 1.87 21.47
CA HIS A 125 -23.70 2.96 20.50
C HIS A 125 -22.24 3.31 20.17
N PHE A 126 -21.87 3.18 18.90
CA PHE A 126 -20.57 3.58 18.38
C PHE A 126 -20.69 4.87 17.59
N VAL A 127 -19.79 5.82 17.85
CA VAL A 127 -19.64 7.07 17.09
C VAL A 127 -18.24 7.10 16.49
N ILE A 128 -18.16 6.86 15.19
CA ILE A 128 -16.90 6.85 14.46
C ILE A 128 -16.63 8.23 13.87
N VAL A 129 -15.44 8.77 14.10
CA VAL A 129 -15.08 10.13 13.70
C VAL A 129 -13.77 10.18 12.91
N HIS A 130 -13.67 11.20 12.07
CA HIS A 130 -12.42 11.71 11.50
C HIS A 130 -12.52 13.23 11.53
N LEU A 131 -11.93 13.88 12.55
CA LEU A 131 -12.09 15.32 12.75
C LEU A 131 -11.17 16.13 11.86
N SER A 132 -11.48 17.41 11.68
CA SER A 132 -10.62 18.36 10.98
C SER A 132 -9.27 18.55 11.71
N TYR A 133 -8.18 18.70 10.94
CA TYR A 133 -6.88 19.13 11.47
C TYR A 133 -6.80 20.65 11.72
N ASP A 134 -7.70 21.45 11.13
CA ASP A 134 -7.84 22.84 11.51
C ASP A 134 -8.45 22.97 12.92
N ARG A 135 -7.72 23.62 13.81
CA ARG A 135 -8.06 23.76 15.24
C ARG A 135 -9.40 24.43 15.50
N TYR A 136 -9.81 25.36 14.65
CA TYR A 136 -11.09 26.05 14.84
C TYR A 136 -12.25 25.14 14.45
N GLN A 137 -12.16 24.51 13.28
CA GLN A 137 -13.13 23.50 12.83
C GLN A 137 -13.22 22.33 13.80
N GLN A 138 -12.10 21.85 14.32
CA GLN A 138 -12.05 20.73 15.25
C GLN A 138 -12.89 20.95 16.53
N CYS A 139 -12.84 22.16 17.11
CA CYS A 139 -13.69 22.51 18.25
C CYS A 139 -15.19 22.54 17.88
N GLY A 140 -15.53 22.98 16.66
CA GLY A 140 -16.91 22.98 16.16
C GLY A 140 -17.42 21.56 15.89
N ASN A 141 -16.60 20.72 15.27
CA ASN A 141 -16.91 19.31 15.05
C ASN A 141 -17.18 18.59 16.37
N MET A 142 -16.35 18.85 17.39
CA MET A 142 -16.54 18.27 18.72
C MET A 142 -17.83 18.73 19.39
N HIS A 143 -18.17 20.03 19.27
CA HIS A 143 -19.44 20.55 19.77
C HIS A 143 -20.63 19.80 19.18
N ASP A 144 -20.64 19.59 17.86
CA ASP A 144 -21.75 18.96 17.16
C ASP A 144 -21.95 17.50 17.64
N ILE A 145 -20.86 16.75 17.78
CA ILE A 145 -20.89 15.37 18.27
C ILE A 145 -21.46 15.35 19.69
N LEU A 146 -20.88 16.12 20.61
CA LEU A 146 -21.29 16.12 22.01
C LEU A 146 -22.74 16.59 22.22
N GLN A 147 -23.20 17.55 21.41
CA GLN A 147 -24.60 17.99 21.42
C GLN A 147 -25.56 16.88 20.99
N SER A 148 -25.19 16.08 19.99
CA SER A 148 -26.00 14.94 19.55
C SER A 148 -26.12 13.87 20.63
N GLU A 149 -25.01 13.55 21.31
CA GLU A 149 -24.96 12.53 22.36
C GLU A 149 -25.75 12.94 23.61
N GLN A 150 -25.81 14.24 23.92
CA GLN A 150 -26.67 14.74 24.99
C GLN A 150 -28.15 14.40 24.77
N THR A 151 -28.57 14.34 23.50
CA THR A 151 -29.96 14.10 23.11
C THR A 151 -30.28 12.61 23.11
N GLN A 152 -29.37 11.77 22.62
CA GLN A 152 -29.58 10.31 22.57
C GLN A 152 -29.50 9.63 23.94
N LYS A 153 -28.64 10.11 24.85
CA LYS A 153 -28.46 9.59 26.22
C LYS A 153 -28.14 8.08 26.31
N SER A 154 -27.42 7.54 25.32
CA SER A 154 -27.01 6.14 25.28
C SER A 154 -26.31 5.70 26.58
N GLU A 155 -26.68 4.53 27.09
CA GLU A 155 -26.13 3.97 28.33
C GLU A 155 -24.70 3.45 28.12
N TYR A 156 -24.48 2.75 27.01
CA TYR A 156 -23.20 2.23 26.56
C TYR A 156 -22.79 2.98 25.28
N LEU A 157 -21.77 3.84 25.40
CA LEU A 157 -21.29 4.70 24.33
C LEU A 157 -19.79 4.52 24.14
N VAL A 158 -19.38 4.35 22.89
CA VAL A 158 -17.98 4.34 22.46
C VAL A 158 -17.80 5.37 21.35
N ILE A 159 -16.89 6.32 21.52
CA ILE A 159 -16.52 7.30 20.48
C ILE A 159 -15.07 7.03 20.09
N LEU A 160 -14.81 6.80 18.81
CA LEU A 160 -13.49 6.39 18.34
C LEU A 160 -13.16 6.87 16.93
N GLY A 161 -11.86 6.95 16.66
CA GLY A 161 -11.31 7.30 15.35
C GLY A 161 -10.19 8.31 15.45
N ASP A 162 -9.90 8.95 14.32
CA ASP A 162 -8.88 9.99 14.23
C ASP A 162 -9.47 11.35 14.63
N PHE A 163 -9.02 11.86 15.76
CA PHE A 163 -9.45 13.17 16.23
C PHE A 163 -8.59 14.32 15.73
N ASN A 164 -7.48 14.05 15.04
CA ASN A 164 -6.53 15.04 14.52
C ASN A 164 -6.01 16.03 15.56
N ALA A 165 -5.99 15.65 16.84
CA ALA A 165 -5.51 16.53 17.92
C ALA A 165 -4.19 16.03 18.50
N TYR A 166 -3.25 16.98 18.54
CA TYR A 166 -1.83 16.78 18.80
C TYR A 166 -1.44 17.33 20.18
N PRO A 167 -0.24 17.01 20.71
CA PRO A 167 0.17 17.43 22.05
C PRO A 167 0.11 18.95 22.30
N ASP A 168 0.26 19.76 21.25
CA ASP A 168 0.18 21.22 21.31
C ASP A 168 -1.26 21.77 21.19
N PHE A 169 -2.25 20.91 20.99
CA PHE A 169 -3.66 21.26 20.95
C PHE A 169 -4.58 20.12 21.43
N GLU A 170 -4.44 19.70 22.69
CA GLU A 170 -5.33 18.67 23.28
C GLU A 170 -6.74 19.18 23.65
N GLY A 171 -7.04 20.46 23.42
CA GLY A 171 -8.28 21.13 23.85
C GLY A 171 -9.59 20.39 23.51
N PRO A 172 -9.78 19.88 22.28
CA PRO A 172 -10.98 19.13 21.91
C PRO A 172 -11.21 17.88 22.75
N PHE A 173 -10.15 17.14 23.11
CA PHE A 173 -10.26 15.91 23.91
C PHE A 173 -10.67 16.16 25.35
N GLN A 174 -10.19 17.26 25.91
CA GLN A 174 -10.49 17.62 27.30
C GLN A 174 -12.00 17.86 27.50
N LEU A 175 -12.74 18.15 26.43
CA LEU A 175 -14.20 18.30 26.47
C LEU A 175 -14.93 16.99 26.80
N PHE A 176 -14.33 15.82 26.55
CA PHE A 176 -14.92 14.54 26.92
C PHE A 176 -14.84 14.24 28.41
N ASN A 177 -13.87 14.83 29.11
CA ASN A 177 -13.65 14.56 30.52
C ASN A 177 -14.20 15.73 31.36
N SER A 178 -15.35 15.51 32.00
CA SER A 178 -16.03 16.51 32.84
C SER A 178 -15.20 16.97 34.03
N SER A 179 -14.28 16.14 34.53
CA SER A 179 -13.38 16.49 35.65
C SER A 179 -12.30 17.51 35.25
N SER A 180 -12.02 17.63 33.95
CA SER A 180 -11.07 18.60 33.38
C SER A 180 -11.74 19.76 32.66
N TRP A 181 -12.97 20.11 33.04
CA TRP A 181 -13.67 21.29 32.48
C TRP A 181 -12.95 22.59 32.88
N ASP A 182 -11.94 22.97 32.11
CA ASP A 182 -11.13 24.17 32.30
C ASP A 182 -11.70 25.32 31.46
N SER A 183 -12.10 26.42 32.12
CA SER A 183 -12.51 27.65 31.44
C SER A 183 -11.43 28.23 30.50
N ASN A 184 -10.17 27.86 30.69
CA ASN A 184 -9.05 28.24 29.83
C ASN A 184 -8.87 27.33 28.62
N ASN A 185 -9.65 26.24 28.50
CA ASN A 185 -9.61 25.36 27.35
C ASN A 185 -9.81 26.19 26.05
N PRO A 186 -8.96 25.99 25.03
CA PRO A 186 -8.96 26.85 23.86
C PRO A 186 -10.25 26.74 23.03
N CYS A 187 -10.96 25.61 23.08
CA CYS A 187 -12.28 25.47 22.46
C CYS A 187 -13.34 26.25 23.24
N ILE A 188 -13.37 26.13 24.57
CA ILE A 188 -14.36 26.82 25.43
C ILE A 188 -14.19 28.34 25.35
N ARG A 189 -12.94 28.82 25.43
CA ARG A 189 -12.63 30.26 25.37
C ARG A 189 -13.13 30.90 24.07
N LYS A 190 -13.05 30.16 22.96
CA LYS A 190 -13.48 30.62 21.63
C LYS A 190 -14.98 30.46 21.41
N ASN A 191 -15.62 29.48 22.05
CA ASN A 191 -17.05 29.23 21.91
C ASN A 191 -17.72 29.01 23.26
N ARG A 192 -18.17 30.11 23.90
CA ARG A 192 -18.88 30.07 25.20
C ARG A 192 -20.15 29.21 25.18
N ARG A 193 -20.71 28.89 24.00
CA ARG A 193 -21.85 27.97 23.91
C ARG A 193 -21.47 26.58 24.42
N LEU A 194 -20.21 26.16 24.36
CA LEU A 194 -19.75 24.89 24.91
C LEU A 194 -20.03 24.72 26.43
N ASN A 195 -20.29 25.79 27.19
CA ASN A 195 -20.55 25.71 28.64
C ASN A 195 -21.73 24.82 29.02
N PHE A 196 -22.73 24.60 28.15
CA PHE A 196 -23.83 23.69 28.46
C PHE A 196 -23.37 22.22 28.54
N LEU A 197 -22.25 21.89 27.90
CA LEU A 197 -21.68 20.53 27.88
C LEU A 197 -21.06 20.13 29.22
N LYS A 198 -20.92 21.06 30.18
CA LYS A 198 -20.44 20.76 31.55
C LYS A 198 -21.28 19.67 32.24
N HIS A 199 -22.53 19.50 31.81
CA HIS A 199 -23.45 18.49 32.35
C HIS A 199 -23.46 17.17 31.59
N LEU A 200 -22.63 17.01 30.55
CA LEU A 200 -22.50 15.74 29.86
C LEU A 200 -21.89 14.67 30.75
N ARG A 201 -22.30 13.42 30.49
CA ARG A 201 -21.67 12.26 31.12
C ARG A 201 -20.20 12.23 30.68
N PRO A 202 -19.24 12.16 31.62
CA PRO A 202 -17.84 12.06 31.26
C PRO A 202 -17.59 10.79 30.46
N LEU A 203 -16.79 10.92 29.40
CA LEU A 203 -16.17 9.80 28.72
C LEU A 203 -14.69 9.73 29.12
N SER A 204 -14.19 8.50 29.18
CA SER A 204 -12.82 8.24 29.58
C SER A 204 -12.02 7.72 28.39
N ASP A 205 -10.80 8.23 28.23
CA ASP A 205 -9.84 7.75 27.24
C ASP A 205 -9.35 6.36 27.65
N ALA A 206 -9.72 5.34 26.88
CA ALA A 206 -9.49 3.95 27.23
C ALA A 206 -8.00 3.60 27.39
N TRP A 207 -7.13 4.20 26.55
CA TRP A 207 -5.69 4.00 26.67
C TRP A 207 -5.15 4.59 27.98
N ARG A 208 -5.59 5.80 28.35
CA ARG A 208 -5.18 6.42 29.62
C ARG A 208 -5.66 5.59 30.81
N LEU A 209 -6.87 5.02 30.75
CA LEU A 209 -7.39 4.14 31.80
C LEU A 209 -6.62 2.82 31.93
N SER A 210 -6.06 2.31 30.83
CA SER A 210 -5.26 1.07 30.86
C SER A 210 -3.95 1.19 31.65
N GLY A 211 -3.48 2.42 31.91
CA GLY A 211 -2.20 2.69 32.60
C GLY A 211 -0.95 2.45 31.76
N ILE A 212 -1.10 2.09 30.48
CA ILE A 212 0.02 1.85 29.56
C ILE A 212 0.71 3.18 29.22
N LYS A 213 2.05 3.21 29.30
CA LYS A 213 2.87 4.36 28.88
C LYS A 213 3.17 4.29 27.38
N GLY A 214 3.23 5.44 26.72
CA GLY A 214 3.44 5.53 25.27
C GLY A 214 2.13 5.44 24.49
N GLY A 215 2.15 4.76 23.34
CA GLY A 215 0.96 4.56 22.50
C GLY A 215 0.74 5.61 21.42
N ASN A 216 1.80 6.25 20.94
CA ASN A 216 1.67 7.17 19.80
C ASN A 216 1.16 6.39 18.58
N THR A 217 0.14 6.92 17.91
CA THR A 217 -0.53 6.32 16.74
C THR A 217 -0.27 7.09 15.44
N PHE A 218 0.39 8.25 15.53
CA PHE A 218 0.79 9.05 14.37
C PHE A 218 2.29 9.38 14.33
N SER A 219 2.87 9.44 13.14
CA SER A 219 4.25 9.85 12.84
C SER A 219 4.24 11.10 11.96
N ASN A 220 5.06 12.11 12.31
CA ASN A 220 5.16 13.31 11.49
C ASN A 220 6.17 13.07 10.36
N MET A 221 5.67 13.00 9.13
CA MET A 221 6.46 12.78 7.94
C MET A 221 7.44 13.96 7.71
N PRO A 222 8.69 13.74 7.24
CA PRO A 222 9.24 12.50 6.68
C PRO A 222 10.19 11.73 7.61
N ALA A 223 10.32 12.17 8.87
CA ALA A 223 11.18 11.51 9.83
C ALA A 223 10.43 10.33 10.47
N PRO A 224 10.89 9.07 10.30
CA PRO A 224 10.23 7.93 10.92
C PRO A 224 10.25 8.06 12.43
N GLY A 225 9.09 7.85 13.06
CA GLY A 225 8.96 7.88 14.52
C GLY A 225 7.60 8.38 14.96
N MET A 226 6.97 7.64 15.86
CA MET A 226 5.63 7.97 16.37
C MET A 226 5.73 9.15 17.34
N VAL A 227 5.06 10.26 17.04
CA VAL A 227 5.17 11.53 17.80
C VAL A 227 3.92 11.92 18.56
N SER A 228 2.74 11.43 18.16
CA SER A 228 1.47 11.82 18.75
C SER A 228 0.44 10.68 18.72
N ARG A 229 -0.67 10.87 19.45
CA ARG A 229 -1.80 9.93 19.52
C ARG A 229 -3.12 10.64 19.18
N PRO A 230 -3.36 10.97 17.90
CA PRO A 230 -4.62 11.54 17.45
C PRO A 230 -5.74 10.49 17.40
N ASP A 231 -5.41 9.21 17.21
CA ASP A 231 -6.36 8.09 17.25
C ASP A 231 -6.70 7.69 18.68
N ARG A 232 -7.98 7.73 19.03
CA ARG A 232 -8.43 7.46 20.40
C ARG A 232 -9.72 6.65 20.43
N ILE A 233 -9.94 6.03 21.58
CA ILE A 233 -11.17 5.33 21.93
C ILE A 233 -11.63 5.89 23.28
N PHE A 234 -12.79 6.54 23.28
CA PHE A 234 -13.45 7.05 24.48
C PHE A 234 -14.64 6.18 24.82
N VAL A 235 -14.80 5.85 26.10
CA VAL A 235 -15.88 4.99 26.58
C VAL A 235 -16.70 5.66 27.68
N SER A 236 -17.99 5.37 27.72
CA SER A 236 -18.89 5.76 28.81
C SER A 236 -18.54 5.07 30.12
N ALA A 237 -18.87 5.69 31.25
CA ALA A 237 -18.59 5.17 32.59
C ALA A 237 -19.11 3.74 32.87
N ASN A 238 -20.17 3.30 32.19
CA ASN A 238 -20.74 1.96 32.37
C ASN A 238 -19.95 0.84 31.65
N LEU A 239 -18.86 1.20 30.95
CA LEU A 239 -17.95 0.27 30.30
C LEU A 239 -16.60 0.28 31.03
N ALA A 240 -16.16 -0.88 31.49
CA ALA A 240 -14.84 -1.11 32.05
C ALA A 240 -13.84 -1.42 30.94
N ILE A 241 -12.61 -0.95 31.10
CA ILE A 241 -11.48 -1.31 30.24
C ILE A 241 -10.72 -2.46 30.90
N ALA A 242 -10.69 -3.63 30.26
CA ALA A 242 -9.87 -4.75 30.71
C ALA A 242 -8.46 -4.72 30.12
N GLY A 243 -8.29 -4.09 28.95
CA GLY A 243 -6.99 -3.98 28.30
C GLY A 243 -7.02 -3.02 27.13
N ALA A 244 -5.84 -2.55 26.74
CA ALA A 244 -5.62 -1.80 25.52
C ALA A 244 -4.30 -2.27 24.88
N GLU A 245 -4.26 -2.29 23.56
CA GLU A 245 -3.09 -2.73 22.81
C GLU A 245 -2.93 -1.88 21.55
N LEU A 246 -1.69 -1.56 21.21
CA LEU A 246 -1.33 -0.96 19.94
C LEU A 246 -0.61 -2.03 19.12
N MET A 247 -1.29 -2.55 18.10
CA MET A 247 -0.75 -3.58 17.22
C MET A 247 -0.14 -2.96 15.98
N GLY A 248 0.94 -3.55 15.49
CA GLY A 248 1.60 -3.13 14.26
C GLY A 248 3.03 -2.66 14.52
N ASP A 249 3.93 -3.07 13.62
CA ASP A 249 5.32 -2.66 13.62
C ASP A 249 5.72 -2.37 12.18
N GLY A 250 6.15 -1.13 11.92
CA GLY A 250 6.61 -0.75 10.60
C GLY A 250 7.85 -1.52 10.17
N HIS A 251 8.69 -2.02 11.09
CA HIS A 251 9.82 -2.89 10.73
C HIS A 251 9.36 -4.24 10.22
N ALA A 252 8.39 -4.90 10.88
CA ALA A 252 7.79 -6.14 10.40
C ALA A 252 7.14 -5.97 9.02
N TYR A 253 6.40 -4.86 8.81
CA TYR A 253 5.82 -4.54 7.51
C TYR A 253 6.89 -4.37 6.42
N LYS A 254 7.90 -3.52 6.67
CA LYS A 254 9.02 -3.32 5.75
C LYS A 254 9.70 -4.65 5.39
N SER A 255 10.03 -5.46 6.39
CA SER A 255 10.65 -6.78 6.20
C SER A 255 9.84 -7.67 5.26
N ARG A 256 8.52 -7.71 5.45
CA ARG A 256 7.60 -8.56 4.69
C ARG A 256 7.33 -8.05 3.28
N PHE A 257 7.23 -6.73 3.10
CA PHE A 257 6.72 -6.13 1.86
C PHE A 257 7.75 -5.36 1.04
N LEU A 258 9.02 -5.25 1.47
CA LEU A 258 10.09 -4.54 0.75
C LEU A 258 10.10 -4.83 -0.75
N TYR A 259 10.19 -6.11 -1.13
CA TYR A 259 10.25 -6.50 -2.53
C TYR A 259 8.94 -6.21 -3.27
N HIS A 260 7.79 -6.37 -2.60
CA HIS A 260 6.49 -6.09 -3.21
C HIS A 260 6.31 -4.59 -3.49
N ILE A 261 6.75 -3.72 -2.57
CA ILE A 261 6.75 -2.26 -2.74
C ILE A 261 7.64 -1.88 -3.92
N LEU A 262 8.87 -2.41 -3.98
CA LEU A 262 9.80 -2.13 -5.09
C LEU A 262 9.23 -2.60 -6.43
N TRP A 263 8.69 -3.83 -6.50
CA TRP A 263 8.07 -4.34 -7.73
C TRP A 263 6.83 -3.55 -8.15
N HIS A 264 6.02 -3.11 -7.19
CA HIS A 264 4.89 -2.24 -7.47
C HIS A 264 5.36 -0.90 -8.09
N ARG A 265 6.39 -0.27 -7.50
CA ARG A 265 6.99 0.97 -8.04
C ARG A 265 7.50 0.78 -9.47
N VAL A 266 8.21 -0.32 -9.75
CA VAL A 266 8.64 -0.67 -11.12
C VAL A 266 7.44 -0.77 -12.06
N GLY A 267 6.38 -1.49 -11.64
CA GLY A 267 5.15 -1.62 -12.42
C GLY A 267 4.49 -0.27 -12.72
N ARG A 268 4.39 0.62 -11.71
CA ARG A 268 3.83 1.97 -11.86
C ARG A 268 4.62 2.82 -12.85
N VAL A 269 5.95 2.82 -12.76
CA VAL A 269 6.81 3.56 -13.69
C VAL A 269 6.62 3.07 -15.13
N ILE A 270 6.50 1.75 -15.34
CA ILE A 270 6.24 1.16 -16.67
C ILE A 270 4.83 1.52 -17.17
N ASP A 271 3.82 1.49 -16.31
CA ASP A 271 2.46 1.92 -16.68
C ASP A 271 2.44 3.38 -17.10
N VAL A 272 3.12 4.26 -16.37
CA VAL A 272 3.23 5.69 -16.72
C VAL A 272 4.04 5.91 -18.01
N MET A 273 5.10 5.13 -18.25
CA MET A 273 5.80 5.11 -19.55
C MET A 273 4.84 4.78 -20.71
N ARG A 274 3.99 3.77 -20.53
CA ARG A 274 2.97 3.40 -21.52
C ARG A 274 1.96 4.52 -21.71
N ASP A 275 1.50 5.15 -20.64
CA ASP A 275 0.50 6.22 -20.70
C ASP A 275 1.07 7.46 -21.41
N SER A 276 2.34 7.78 -21.18
CA SER A 276 3.11 8.78 -21.95
C SER A 276 3.17 8.42 -23.45
N TRP A 277 3.43 7.16 -23.78
CA TRP A 277 3.44 6.65 -25.16
C TRP A 277 2.06 6.71 -25.83
N LEU A 278 0.98 6.52 -25.07
CA LEU A 278 -0.41 6.69 -25.53
C LEU A 278 -0.82 8.17 -25.66
N GLY A 279 0.05 9.11 -25.30
CA GLY A 279 -0.20 10.55 -25.43
C GLY A 279 -1.01 11.15 -24.29
N GLN A 280 -1.09 10.48 -23.14
CA GLN A 280 -1.69 11.06 -21.93
C GLN A 280 -0.88 12.28 -21.48
N ARG A 281 -1.56 13.28 -20.91
CA ARG A 281 -0.96 14.53 -20.46
C ARG A 281 -1.42 14.85 -19.05
N GLY A 282 -0.51 15.39 -18.24
CA GLY A 282 -0.82 15.81 -16.87
C GLY A 282 0.07 15.19 -15.80
N ARG A 283 -0.35 15.32 -14.55
CA ARG A 283 0.39 14.81 -13.37
C ARG A 283 0.41 13.29 -13.40
N SER A 284 1.59 12.70 -13.17
CA SER A 284 1.79 11.25 -13.28
C SER A 284 1.30 10.43 -12.07
N CYS A 285 1.12 11.05 -10.90
CA CYS A 285 0.62 10.41 -9.67
C CYS A 285 -0.81 10.81 -9.39
N VAL A 286 -1.57 9.87 -8.83
CA VAL A 286 -2.99 10.03 -8.48
C VAL A 286 -3.16 10.64 -7.10
N HIS A 287 -2.21 10.39 -6.20
CA HIS A 287 -2.22 10.87 -4.82
C HIS A 287 -1.23 12.02 -4.61
N ASP A 288 -1.47 12.79 -3.55
CA ASP A 288 -0.51 13.74 -3.03
C ASP A 288 0.69 12.99 -2.42
N CYS A 289 1.89 13.44 -2.76
CA CYS A 289 3.12 12.91 -2.15
C CYS A 289 3.45 13.62 -0.83
N GLY A 290 2.71 14.68 -0.49
CA GLY A 290 2.94 15.48 0.70
C GLY A 290 4.03 16.53 0.52
N PRO A 291 4.26 17.37 1.54
CA PRO A 291 5.09 18.57 1.44
C PRO A 291 6.60 18.30 1.24
N HIS A 292 7.06 17.08 1.49
CA HIS A 292 8.47 16.68 1.47
C HIS A 292 8.80 15.64 0.41
N ALA A 293 7.88 15.40 -0.52
CA ALA A 293 8.09 14.51 -1.64
C ALA A 293 7.49 15.07 -2.91
N SER A 294 7.96 14.57 -4.03
CA SER A 294 7.52 14.98 -5.35
C SER A 294 7.04 13.76 -6.13
N CYS A 295 6.03 13.98 -6.95
CA CYS A 295 5.52 12.95 -7.84
C CYS A 295 6.43 12.78 -9.05
N ARG A 296 6.95 11.57 -9.25
CA ARG A 296 7.85 11.21 -10.35
C ARG A 296 7.38 9.89 -10.95
N CYS A 297 6.93 9.93 -12.20
CA CYS A 297 6.54 8.73 -12.95
C CYS A 297 5.56 7.80 -12.23
N GLY A 298 4.59 8.38 -11.52
CA GLY A 298 3.57 7.61 -10.79
C GLY A 298 4.00 7.08 -9.43
N VAL A 299 5.18 7.44 -8.93
CA VAL A 299 5.66 7.13 -7.59
C VAL A 299 6.09 8.41 -6.86
N CYS A 300 6.02 8.39 -5.53
CA CYS A 300 6.52 9.50 -4.71
C CYS A 300 8.00 9.27 -4.36
N VAL A 301 8.81 10.31 -4.52
CA VAL A 301 10.25 10.31 -4.17
C VAL A 301 10.57 11.55 -3.33
N GLY A 302 11.60 11.46 -2.49
CA GLY A 302 12.02 12.58 -1.63
C GLY A 302 12.35 13.85 -2.43
N GLY A 303 11.88 15.01 -1.98
CA GLY A 303 12.07 16.29 -2.68
C GLY A 303 11.38 17.47 -2.02
N ASN A 304 11.46 18.66 -2.62
CA ASN A 304 10.86 19.89 -2.08
C ASN A 304 9.39 20.06 -2.53
N GLY A 305 8.54 19.08 -2.23
CA GLY A 305 7.10 19.13 -2.53
C GLY A 305 6.77 19.17 -4.02
N ASP A 306 5.72 19.93 -4.38
CA ASP A 306 5.21 20.02 -5.75
C ASP A 306 6.17 20.67 -6.78
N GLN A 307 7.31 21.22 -6.35
CA GLN A 307 8.24 21.94 -7.24
C GLN A 307 8.94 21.04 -8.26
N ASN A 308 9.01 19.73 -8.00
CA ASN A 308 9.68 18.76 -8.87
C ASN A 308 8.71 17.74 -9.49
N VAL A 309 7.41 18.09 -9.56
CA VAL A 309 6.38 17.21 -10.10
C VAL A 309 6.61 16.95 -11.59
N CYS A 310 6.58 15.68 -11.94
CA CYS A 310 6.74 15.22 -13.31
C CYS A 310 5.40 15.25 -14.06
N MET A 311 5.33 16.12 -15.07
CA MET A 311 4.16 16.27 -15.95
C MET A 311 4.40 15.52 -17.26
N LEU A 312 3.49 14.60 -17.60
CA LEU A 312 3.52 13.91 -18.88
C LEU A 312 3.19 14.87 -20.02
N PRO A 313 3.92 14.79 -21.16
CA PRO A 313 4.92 13.76 -21.51
C PRO A 313 6.38 14.16 -21.19
N ASP A 314 6.61 15.28 -20.53
CA ASP A 314 7.92 15.94 -20.38
C ASP A 314 8.83 15.29 -19.31
N CYS A 315 8.45 14.11 -18.84
CA CYS A 315 9.19 13.29 -17.91
C CYS A 315 10.30 12.51 -18.61
N ALA A 316 11.56 12.79 -18.30
CA ALA A 316 12.70 12.09 -18.90
C ALA A 316 12.72 10.59 -18.54
N GLU A 317 12.29 10.27 -17.32
CA GLU A 317 12.40 8.96 -16.69
C GLU A 317 11.28 8.02 -17.18
N CYS A 318 10.13 8.57 -17.57
CA CYS A 318 8.97 7.82 -18.08
C CYS A 318 8.40 8.39 -19.38
N SER A 319 9.27 8.82 -20.29
CA SER A 319 8.87 9.29 -21.61
C SER A 319 8.40 8.14 -22.52
N ALA A 320 7.68 8.48 -23.59
CA ALA A 320 7.35 7.54 -24.67
C ALA A 320 8.60 6.88 -25.29
N VAL A 321 9.74 7.58 -25.30
CA VAL A 321 11.02 7.03 -25.78
C VAL A 321 11.51 5.93 -24.85
N GLN A 322 11.43 6.14 -23.52
CA GLN A 322 11.78 5.12 -22.54
C GLN A 322 10.88 3.89 -22.65
N TYR A 323 9.58 4.06 -22.94
CA TYR A 323 8.69 2.93 -23.19
C TYR A 323 9.13 2.10 -24.40
N ASN A 324 9.53 2.74 -25.51
CA ASN A 324 10.03 2.03 -26.69
C ASN A 324 11.32 1.24 -26.35
N PHE A 325 12.24 1.83 -25.58
CA PHE A 325 13.43 1.11 -25.10
C PHE A 325 13.05 -0.07 -24.20
N TYR A 326 12.01 0.05 -23.39
CA TYR A 326 11.53 -1.03 -22.51
C TYR A 326 10.99 -2.20 -23.34
N CYS A 327 10.15 -1.93 -24.34
CA CYS A 327 9.66 -2.96 -25.26
C CYS A 327 10.80 -3.64 -26.02
N LEU A 328 11.79 -2.87 -26.50
CA LEU A 328 12.97 -3.43 -27.16
C LEU A 328 13.79 -4.30 -26.20
N ALA A 329 14.00 -3.85 -24.97
CA ALA A 329 14.72 -4.59 -23.95
C ALA A 329 14.06 -5.95 -23.66
N ILE A 330 12.72 -5.99 -23.56
CA ILE A 330 11.96 -7.25 -23.41
C ILE A 330 12.21 -8.19 -24.58
N ILE A 331 12.13 -7.70 -25.82
CA ILE A 331 12.33 -8.52 -27.02
C ILE A 331 13.74 -9.11 -27.03
N VAL A 332 14.76 -8.30 -26.72
CA VAL A 332 16.15 -8.75 -26.63
C VAL A 332 16.33 -9.79 -25.52
N LEU A 333 15.76 -9.55 -24.34
CA LEU A 333 15.83 -10.48 -23.22
C LEU A 333 15.21 -11.84 -23.57
N ILE A 334 13.99 -11.85 -24.11
CA ILE A 334 13.31 -13.08 -24.55
C ILE A 334 14.19 -13.83 -25.53
N THR A 335 14.78 -13.13 -26.50
CA THR A 335 15.60 -13.74 -27.53
C THR A 335 16.88 -14.34 -26.96
N LEU A 336 17.57 -13.63 -26.07
CA LEU A 336 18.76 -14.14 -25.37
C LEU A 336 18.42 -15.31 -24.44
N SER A 337 17.28 -15.29 -23.74
CA SER A 337 16.81 -16.39 -22.91
C SER A 337 16.54 -17.65 -23.72
N VAL A 338 15.84 -17.54 -24.86
CA VAL A 338 15.60 -18.66 -25.78
C VAL A 338 16.93 -19.21 -26.31
N GLN A 339 17.86 -18.34 -26.68
CA GLN A 339 19.20 -18.73 -27.14
C GLN A 339 19.98 -19.48 -26.04
N LEU A 340 19.91 -19.02 -24.78
CA LEU A 340 20.58 -19.65 -23.66
C LEU A 340 20.00 -21.04 -23.37
N ILE A 341 18.68 -21.17 -23.33
CA ILE A 341 17.98 -22.45 -23.13
C ILE A 341 18.35 -23.42 -24.25
N TYR A 342 18.33 -22.97 -25.50
CA TYR A 342 18.74 -23.79 -26.64
C TYR A 342 20.20 -24.25 -26.51
N GLY A 343 21.12 -23.33 -26.17
CA GLY A 343 22.53 -23.66 -25.94
C GLY A 343 22.72 -24.69 -24.83
N ALA A 344 22.05 -24.51 -23.69
CA ALA A 344 22.11 -25.43 -22.55
C ALA A 344 21.57 -26.83 -22.91
N LEU A 345 20.45 -26.91 -23.63
CA LEU A 345 19.90 -28.16 -24.14
C LEU A 345 20.89 -28.88 -25.07
N GLN A 346 21.53 -28.16 -25.98
CA GLN A 346 22.55 -28.74 -26.87
C GLN A 346 23.75 -29.28 -26.09
N VAL A 347 24.21 -28.58 -25.05
CA VAL A 347 25.28 -29.06 -24.15
C VAL A 347 24.84 -30.35 -23.43
N LEU A 348 23.63 -30.38 -22.86
CA LEU A 348 23.10 -31.57 -22.17
C LEU A 348 22.97 -32.78 -23.10
N LEU A 349 22.45 -32.58 -24.31
CA LEU A 349 22.35 -33.65 -25.32
C LEU A 349 23.74 -34.18 -25.71
N THR A 350 24.69 -33.28 -25.86
CA THR A 350 26.09 -33.61 -26.18
C THR A 350 26.75 -34.43 -25.09
N LEU A 351 26.56 -34.03 -23.82
CA LEU A 351 27.05 -34.77 -22.65
C LEU A 351 26.39 -36.15 -22.52
N ASN A 352 25.09 -36.26 -22.82
CA ASN A 352 24.38 -37.54 -22.81
C ASN A 352 24.88 -38.49 -23.91
N ASP A 353 25.07 -37.99 -25.13
CA ASP A 353 25.62 -38.78 -26.25
C ASP A 353 27.06 -39.24 -25.93
N GLN A 354 27.87 -38.40 -25.25
CA GLN A 354 29.18 -38.82 -24.73
C GLN A 354 29.08 -39.88 -23.65
N SER A 355 28.18 -39.72 -22.67
CA SER A 355 27.99 -40.71 -21.61
C SER A 355 27.62 -42.08 -22.18
N LYS A 356 26.75 -42.12 -23.20
CA LYS A 356 26.40 -43.36 -23.92
C LYS A 356 27.61 -43.97 -24.63
N LYS A 357 28.41 -43.17 -25.34
CA LYS A 357 29.64 -43.64 -26.00
C LYS A 357 30.67 -44.17 -25.00
N ASN A 358 30.85 -43.48 -23.88
CA ASN A 358 31.74 -43.92 -22.82
C ASN A 358 31.24 -45.21 -22.16
N ARG A 359 29.93 -45.42 -22.02
CA ARG A 359 29.36 -46.70 -21.57
C ARG A 359 29.62 -47.83 -22.57
N SER A 360 29.54 -47.56 -23.88
CA SER A 360 29.87 -48.57 -24.90
C SER A 360 31.37 -48.82 -25.07
N SER A 361 32.23 -47.84 -24.72
CA SER A 361 33.68 -47.95 -24.82
C SER A 361 34.37 -48.34 -23.50
N ALA A 362 33.66 -48.36 -22.37
CA ALA A 362 34.17 -48.80 -21.07
C ALA A 362 34.57 -50.30 -21.02
N GLU A 363 34.34 -51.06 -22.09
CA GLU A 363 34.94 -52.39 -22.29
C GLU A 363 36.37 -52.35 -22.86
N LYS A 364 36.88 -51.19 -23.30
CA LYS A 364 38.25 -51.04 -23.81
C LYS A 364 38.96 -49.81 -23.25
N GLU A 365 39.83 -50.11 -22.30
CA GLU A 365 41.02 -49.38 -21.87
C GLU A 365 40.89 -48.16 -20.95
N THR A 366 41.57 -48.34 -19.81
CA THR A 366 41.94 -47.41 -18.75
C THR A 366 42.92 -46.35 -19.24
N GLY A 367 42.41 -45.25 -19.79
CA GLY A 367 43.16 -44.03 -20.08
C GLY A 367 42.70 -42.88 -19.20
N ILE A 368 43.22 -42.82 -17.97
CA ILE A 368 42.97 -41.74 -17.02
C ILE A 368 43.89 -40.57 -17.40
N PHE A 369 43.29 -39.43 -17.78
CA PHE A 369 43.80 -38.03 -17.81
C PHE A 369 43.66 -37.31 -19.17
N GLY A 370 42.95 -36.17 -19.13
CA GLY A 370 43.59 -34.95 -19.63
C GLY A 370 42.98 -34.22 -20.83
N SER A 371 41.71 -34.42 -21.19
CA SER A 371 41.07 -33.58 -22.22
C SER A 371 39.70 -33.14 -21.73
N CYS A 372 39.47 -31.83 -21.61
CA CYS A 372 38.15 -31.28 -21.32
C CYS A 372 37.18 -31.76 -22.40
N CYS A 373 36.37 -32.80 -22.10
CA CYS A 373 35.56 -33.54 -23.06
C CYS A 373 34.55 -32.65 -23.82
N LEU A 374 34.25 -31.47 -23.30
CA LEU A 374 33.36 -30.46 -23.91
C LEU A 374 34.02 -29.67 -25.05
N CYS A 375 35.34 -29.78 -25.20
CA CYS A 375 36.14 -29.12 -26.24
C CYS A 375 36.68 -30.09 -27.30
N ASP A 376 36.29 -31.37 -27.27
CA ASP A 376 36.73 -32.37 -28.24
C ASP A 376 36.26 -32.01 -29.67
N PRO A 377 37.18 -31.70 -30.60
CA PRO A 377 36.85 -31.35 -31.98
C PRO A 377 36.11 -32.46 -32.75
N GLU A 378 36.29 -33.73 -32.37
CA GLU A 378 35.63 -34.86 -33.04
C GLU A 378 34.15 -34.95 -32.69
N LEU A 379 33.81 -34.64 -31.44
CA LEU A 379 32.44 -34.52 -30.98
C LEU A 379 31.71 -33.40 -31.76
N TYR A 380 32.42 -32.31 -32.03
CA TYR A 380 31.95 -31.22 -32.88
C TYR A 380 31.68 -31.64 -34.32
N ARG A 381 32.47 -32.54 -34.90
CA ARG A 381 32.22 -33.05 -36.27
C ARG A 381 30.93 -33.86 -36.36
N SER A 382 30.63 -34.68 -35.35
CA SER A 382 29.39 -35.45 -35.22
C SER A 382 28.16 -34.54 -35.08
N ILE A 383 28.26 -33.54 -34.19
CA ILE A 383 27.21 -32.53 -34.01
C ILE A 383 27.03 -31.72 -35.31
N ASN A 384 28.12 -31.36 -35.99
CA ASN A 384 28.09 -30.65 -37.27
C ASN A 384 27.37 -31.43 -38.38
N ALA A 385 27.32 -32.77 -38.35
CA ALA A 385 26.51 -33.55 -39.29
C ALA A 385 25.00 -33.42 -38.99
N ARG A 386 24.60 -33.39 -37.71
CA ARG A 386 23.23 -33.08 -37.26
C ARG A 386 22.85 -31.63 -37.56
N ILE A 387 23.74 -30.68 -37.27
CA ILE A 387 23.59 -29.25 -37.57
C ILE A 387 23.53 -29.02 -39.09
N ARG A 388 24.29 -29.72 -39.93
CA ARG A 388 24.14 -29.64 -41.40
C ARG A 388 22.75 -30.07 -41.86
N ARG A 389 22.12 -31.01 -41.17
CA ARG A 389 20.73 -31.42 -41.42
C ARG A 389 19.74 -30.33 -40.95
N HIS A 390 20.06 -29.63 -39.85
CA HIS A 390 19.31 -28.45 -39.35
C HIS A 390 19.62 -27.12 -40.06
N ARG A 391 20.71 -26.99 -40.82
CA ARG A 391 21.05 -25.80 -41.65
C ARG A 391 20.00 -25.53 -42.74
N ARG A 392 19.10 -26.49 -42.99
CA ARG A 392 17.92 -26.31 -43.84
C ARG A 392 16.71 -25.71 -43.11
N SER A 393 16.76 -25.60 -41.79
CA SER A 393 15.76 -24.91 -40.97
C SER A 393 15.80 -23.41 -41.25
N LEU A 394 14.63 -22.82 -41.48
CA LEU A 394 14.44 -21.38 -41.68
C LEU A 394 15.05 -20.57 -40.51
N LEU A 395 14.98 -21.10 -39.29
CA LEU A 395 15.47 -20.45 -38.07
C LEU A 395 16.99 -20.22 -38.09
N CYS A 396 17.78 -21.14 -38.63
CA CYS A 396 19.23 -20.99 -38.71
C CYS A 396 19.68 -20.00 -39.79
N ARG A 397 18.80 -19.66 -40.76
CA ARG A 397 19.06 -18.58 -41.73
C ARG A 397 18.80 -17.20 -41.14
N ILE A 398 17.80 -17.11 -40.27
CA ILE A 398 17.42 -15.85 -39.61
C ILE A 398 18.34 -15.56 -38.42
N TRP A 399 18.82 -16.59 -37.70
CA TRP A 399 19.64 -16.44 -36.50
C TRP A 399 20.95 -17.24 -36.58
N PRO A 400 22.03 -16.66 -37.15
CA PRO A 400 23.28 -17.38 -37.42
C PRO A 400 24.01 -17.83 -36.15
N PHE A 401 23.75 -17.21 -34.98
CA PHE A 401 24.34 -17.62 -33.71
C PHE A 401 23.95 -19.05 -33.31
N LEU A 402 22.83 -19.60 -33.80
CA LEU A 402 22.44 -21.00 -33.54
C LEU A 402 23.39 -22.02 -34.18
N LEU A 403 24.28 -21.59 -35.08
CA LEU A 403 25.32 -22.42 -35.69
C LEU A 403 26.60 -22.49 -34.85
N LEU A 404 26.68 -21.70 -33.77
CA LEU A 404 27.86 -21.71 -32.91
C LEU A 404 27.99 -23.04 -32.16
N PRO A 405 29.23 -23.43 -31.85
CA PRO A 405 29.51 -24.54 -30.96
C PRO A 405 28.70 -24.43 -29.63
N PRO A 406 28.00 -25.47 -29.11
CA PRO A 406 27.10 -25.29 -27.96
C PRO A 406 27.71 -24.59 -26.74
N MET A 407 28.95 -24.92 -26.38
CA MET A 407 29.66 -24.23 -25.28
C MET A 407 29.96 -22.77 -25.61
N VAL A 408 30.40 -22.49 -26.85
CA VAL A 408 30.66 -21.11 -27.30
C VAL A 408 29.36 -20.32 -27.37
N LEU A 409 28.27 -20.94 -27.80
CA LEU A 409 26.95 -20.34 -27.82
C LEU A 409 26.51 -19.93 -26.41
N VAL A 410 26.64 -20.82 -25.43
CA VAL A 410 26.33 -20.49 -24.03
C VAL A 410 27.22 -19.34 -23.53
N MET A 411 28.54 -19.41 -23.73
CA MET A 411 29.47 -18.36 -23.28
C MET A 411 29.16 -16.99 -23.91
N VAL A 412 28.96 -16.95 -25.22
CA VAL A 412 28.60 -15.72 -25.94
C VAL A 412 27.25 -15.19 -25.45
N THR A 413 26.27 -16.07 -25.22
CA THR A 413 24.95 -15.65 -24.72
C THR A 413 25.03 -15.07 -23.31
N VAL A 414 25.84 -15.66 -22.42
CA VAL A 414 26.09 -15.12 -21.07
C VAL A 414 26.76 -13.75 -21.16
N LEU A 415 27.77 -13.58 -22.02
CA LEU A 415 28.42 -12.29 -22.23
C LEU A 415 27.45 -11.24 -22.77
N LEU A 416 26.60 -11.60 -23.73
CA LEU A 416 25.55 -10.73 -24.25
C LEU A 416 24.50 -10.39 -23.19
N LEU A 417 24.15 -11.31 -22.30
CA LEU A 417 23.27 -11.03 -21.16
C LEU A 417 23.91 -10.05 -20.16
N CYS A 418 25.21 -10.19 -19.87
CA CYS A 418 25.93 -9.22 -19.04
C CYS A 418 25.95 -7.82 -19.67
N LEU A 419 26.23 -7.74 -20.98
CA LEU A 419 26.20 -6.47 -21.71
C LEU A 419 24.78 -5.88 -21.75
N TYR A 420 23.77 -6.72 -21.97
CA TYR A 420 22.36 -6.35 -21.94
C TYR A 420 21.99 -5.72 -20.58
N VAL A 421 22.35 -6.37 -19.47
CA VAL A 421 22.09 -5.84 -18.12
C VAL A 421 22.78 -4.48 -17.95
N ALA A 422 24.04 -4.33 -18.37
CA ALA A 422 24.75 -3.06 -18.27
C ALA A 422 24.06 -1.94 -19.08
N ILE A 423 23.60 -2.24 -20.29
CA ILE A 423 22.84 -1.29 -21.13
C ILE A 423 21.51 -0.93 -20.48
N VAL A 424 20.75 -1.91 -19.97
CA VAL A 424 19.47 -1.65 -19.28
C VAL A 424 19.69 -0.78 -18.04
N MET A 425 20.70 -1.08 -17.22
CA MET A 425 21.04 -0.26 -16.06
C MET A 425 21.42 1.17 -16.44
N PHE A 426 22.08 1.37 -17.58
CA PHE A 426 22.43 2.69 -18.07
C PHE A 426 21.22 3.46 -18.64
N VAL A 427 20.41 2.82 -19.47
CA VAL A 427 19.26 3.45 -20.15
C VAL A 427 18.14 3.82 -19.16
N PHE A 428 17.88 2.95 -18.18
CA PHE A 428 16.84 3.12 -17.18
C PHE A 428 17.36 3.63 -15.83
N LYS A 429 18.57 4.21 -15.80
CA LYS A 429 19.20 4.65 -14.56
C LYS A 429 18.27 5.54 -13.73
N ASP A 430 17.72 6.60 -14.34
CA ASP A 430 16.89 7.56 -13.61
C ASP A 430 15.56 6.92 -13.12
N ALA A 431 14.98 6.01 -13.92
CA ALA A 431 13.82 5.23 -13.50
C ALA A 431 14.14 4.29 -12.33
N PHE A 432 15.32 3.67 -12.30
CA PHE A 432 15.77 2.86 -11.16
C PHE A 432 16.07 3.71 -9.92
N ASP A 433 16.61 4.92 -10.10
CA ASP A 433 16.84 5.88 -9.02
C ASP A 433 15.48 6.29 -8.41
N ASP A 434 14.45 6.57 -9.22
CA ASP A 434 13.09 6.86 -8.74
C ASP A 434 12.45 5.66 -8.02
N VAL A 435 12.59 4.45 -8.57
CA VAL A 435 12.08 3.21 -7.93
C VAL A 435 12.75 2.96 -6.58
N SER A 436 14.06 3.20 -6.49
CA SER A 436 14.85 2.92 -5.28
C SER A 436 14.78 4.04 -4.24
N SER A 437 14.38 5.26 -4.64
CA SER A 437 14.12 6.42 -3.77
C SER A 437 12.79 6.29 -3.03
N VAL A 438 12.61 5.15 -2.36
CA VAL A 438 11.41 4.84 -1.59
C VAL A 438 11.37 5.72 -0.35
N LEU A 439 10.24 6.41 -0.22
CA LEU A 439 9.92 7.20 0.94
C LEU A 439 9.83 6.32 2.20
N PRO A 440 10.39 6.74 3.35
CA PRO A 440 10.21 6.03 4.61
C PRO A 440 8.75 5.68 4.90
N GLU A 441 7.81 6.55 4.51
CA GLU A 441 6.37 6.43 4.63
C GLU A 441 5.82 5.16 3.97
N GLU A 442 6.37 4.76 2.82
CA GLU A 442 5.95 3.53 2.13
C GLU A 442 6.45 2.27 2.85
N PHE A 443 7.50 2.37 3.67
CA PHE A 443 8.02 1.27 4.48
C PHE A 443 7.51 1.26 5.92
N PHE A 444 7.11 2.42 6.44
CA PHE A 444 6.60 2.60 7.79
C PHE A 444 5.27 3.37 7.76
N PRO A 445 4.22 2.88 7.07
CA PRO A 445 2.93 3.56 7.09
C PRO A 445 2.41 3.69 8.52
N SER A 446 1.99 4.89 8.92
CA SER A 446 1.21 5.12 10.14
C SER A 446 -0.06 4.26 10.16
N ASP A 447 -0.60 3.98 8.97
CA ASP A 447 -1.83 3.25 8.68
C ASP A 447 -1.74 1.74 8.99
N HIS A 448 -0.59 1.31 9.51
CA HIS A 448 -0.34 -0.05 9.92
C HIS A 448 -0.43 -0.27 11.41
N LEU A 449 -0.73 0.77 12.17
CA LEU A 449 -1.06 0.66 13.56
C LEU A 449 -2.56 0.45 13.73
N MET A 450 -2.91 -0.40 14.70
CA MET A 450 -4.28 -0.62 15.11
C MET A 450 -4.35 -0.48 16.62
N LEU A 451 -5.05 0.56 17.07
CA LEU A 451 -5.41 0.73 18.46
C LEU A 451 -6.62 -0.15 18.77
N SER A 452 -6.47 -1.07 19.72
CA SER A 452 -7.54 -1.97 20.16
C SER A 452 -7.74 -1.85 21.66
N VAL A 453 -8.99 -2.06 22.10
CA VAL A 453 -9.39 -1.97 23.50
C VAL A 453 -10.36 -3.11 23.79
N LEU A 454 -10.09 -3.82 24.88
CA LEU A 454 -11.01 -4.81 25.42
C LEU A 454 -11.93 -4.13 26.44
N ILE A 455 -13.23 -4.14 26.15
CA ILE A 455 -14.28 -3.54 26.96
C ILE A 455 -15.20 -4.61 27.55
N HIS A 456 -15.61 -4.40 28.80
CA HIS A 456 -16.66 -5.17 29.46
C HIS A 456 -17.69 -4.26 30.10
N LYS A 457 -18.87 -4.79 30.36
CA LYS A 457 -19.86 -4.13 31.19
C LYS A 457 -19.34 -4.04 32.63
N GLN A 458 -19.53 -2.90 33.30
CA GLN A 458 -19.25 -2.75 34.73
C GLN A 458 -20.26 -3.45 35.63
#